data_AF-A0A1H6SQL4-F1
#
_entry.id   AF-A0A1H6SQL4-F1
#
_cell.length_a   1.000
_cell.length_b   1.000
_cell.length_c   1.000
_cell.angle_alpha   90.00
_cell.angle_beta   90.00
_cell.angle_gamma   90.00
#
_symmetry.space_group_name_H-M   'P 1'
#
loop_
_entity.id
_entity.type
_entity.pdbx_description
1 polymer ?
#
loop_
_entity_poly.entity_id
_entity_poly.type
_entity_poly.pdbx_seq_one_letter_code
_entity_poly.pdbx_strand_id
1 'polypeptide(L)'
;MPGTTPDNLDWARRKKNVVMRFQRSSYAVGLQLQKDRTTLTELAGLEVREYAPHGGCFPILLRGTGCIGTIAVSGLPQRDDHELIVEVLAEMLEERLEGLALDAET
;
A
#
# COMPACT_ATOMS: atom_id res chain seq x y z
N MET A 1 -10.35 13.54 9.11
CA MET A 1 -11.60 13.91 8.41
C MET A 1 -12.78 13.48 9.28
N PRO A 2 -14.00 13.99 9.07
CA PRO A 2 -15.18 13.43 9.74
C PRO A 2 -15.21 11.90 9.54
N GLY A 3 -15.41 11.13 10.62
CA GLY A 3 -15.37 9.66 10.57
C GLY A 3 -13.98 9.01 10.67
N THR A 4 -12.87 9.77 10.70
CA THR A 4 -11.54 9.22 10.97
C THR A 4 -11.39 8.82 12.44
N THR A 5 -10.86 7.63 12.70
CA THR A 5 -10.62 7.08 14.04
C THR A 5 -9.12 6.89 14.32
N PRO A 6 -8.69 6.72 15.59
CA PRO A 6 -7.32 6.34 15.91
C PRO A 6 -6.86 5.03 15.26
N ASP A 7 -7.79 4.11 14.95
CA ASP A 7 -7.47 2.86 14.26
C ASP A 7 -6.94 3.11 12.85
N ASN A 8 -7.49 4.10 12.12
CA ASN A 8 -7.00 4.48 10.79
C ASN A 8 -5.54 4.95 10.82
N LEU A 9 -5.12 5.64 11.88
CA LEU A 9 -3.73 6.05 12.06
C LEU A 9 -2.81 4.86 12.29
N ASP A 10 -3.24 3.87 13.08
CA ASP A 10 -2.46 2.65 13.29
C ASP A 10 -2.38 1.79 12.02
N TRP A 11 -3.48 1.68 11.25
CA TRP A 11 -3.46 1.05 9.94
C TRP A 11 -2.48 1.73 8.99
N ALA A 12 -2.52 3.06 8.87
CA ALA A 12 -1.57 3.81 8.05
C ALA A 12 -0.12 3.57 8.49
N ARG A 13 0.15 3.55 9.80
CA ARG A 13 1.47 3.21 10.37
C ARG A 13 1.93 1.81 9.94
N ARG A 14 1.08 0.79 10.09
CA ARG A 14 1.41 -0.61 9.79
C ARG A 14 1.59 -0.86 8.29
N LYS A 15 0.79 -0.21 7.43
CA LYS A 15 0.96 -0.26 5.96
C LYS A 15 2.28 0.40 5.54
N LYS A 16 2.62 1.56 6.14
CA LYS A 16 3.92 2.24 5.93
C LYS A 16 5.09 1.31 6.27
N ASN A 17 5.03 0.58 7.38
CA ASN A 17 6.11 -0.32 7.77
C ASN A 17 6.36 -1.42 6.70
N VAL A 18 5.29 -1.95 6.09
CA VAL A 18 5.41 -2.88 4.95
C VAL A 18 6.11 -2.20 3.78
N VAL A 19 5.65 -1.02 3.37
CA VAL A 19 6.23 -0.33 2.21
C VAL A 19 7.69 0.06 2.43
N MET A 20 8.05 0.55 3.62
CA MET A 20 9.43 0.89 3.96
C MET A 20 10.34 -0.34 3.94
N ARG A 21 9.83 -1.52 4.32
CA ARG A 21 10.59 -2.77 4.33
C ARG A 21 10.77 -3.38 2.94
N PHE A 22 9.71 -3.38 2.13
CA PHE A 22 9.68 -4.11 0.85
C PHE A 22 9.83 -3.21 -0.38
N GLN A 23 9.76 -1.88 -0.22
CA GLN A 23 9.79 -0.89 -1.30
C GLN A 23 8.82 -1.18 -2.44
N ARG A 24 7.67 -1.77 -2.09
CA ARG A 24 6.53 -2.08 -2.97
C ARG A 24 5.26 -1.63 -2.28
N SER A 25 4.20 -1.37 -3.04
CA SER A 25 2.91 -1.02 -2.45
C SER A 25 2.45 -2.12 -1.49
N SER A 26 1.80 -1.72 -0.39
CA SER A 26 1.35 -2.67 0.64
C SER A 26 0.36 -3.69 0.07
N TYR A 27 -0.43 -3.30 -0.94
CA TYR A 27 -1.32 -4.21 -1.66
C TYR A 27 -0.56 -5.24 -2.51
N ALA A 28 0.46 -4.82 -3.26
CA ALA A 28 1.24 -5.74 -4.07
C ALA A 28 1.97 -6.78 -3.22
N VAL A 29 2.41 -6.40 -2.01
CA VAL A 29 2.95 -7.35 -1.02
C VAL A 29 1.86 -8.31 -0.56
N GLY A 30 0.66 -7.82 -0.20
CA GLY A 30 -0.47 -8.66 0.18
C GLY A 30 -0.87 -9.69 -0.87
N LEU A 31 -1.01 -9.26 -2.12
CA LEU A 31 -1.33 -10.14 -3.26
C LEU A 31 -0.23 -11.19 -3.50
N GLN A 32 1.04 -10.81 -3.34
CA GLN A 32 2.14 -11.76 -3.45
C GLN A 32 2.07 -12.84 -2.35
N LEU A 33 1.83 -12.44 -1.11
CA LEU A 33 1.66 -13.37 0.02
C LEU A 33 0.48 -14.32 -0.21
N GLN A 34 -0.65 -13.81 -0.71
CA GLN A 34 -1.82 -14.62 -1.06
C GLN A 34 -1.47 -15.64 -2.16
N LYS A 35 -0.79 -15.20 -3.22
CA LYS A 35 -0.35 -16.05 -4.32
C LYS A 35 0.58 -17.16 -3.85
N ASP A 36 1.50 -16.82 -2.95
CA ASP A 36 2.49 -17.74 -2.40
C ASP A 36 1.93 -18.57 -1.23
N ARG A 37 0.69 -18.32 -0.81
CA ARG A 37 0.01 -18.97 0.31
C ARG A 37 0.83 -18.91 1.61
N THR A 38 1.41 -17.75 1.88
CA THR A 38 2.23 -17.50 3.08
C THR A 38 1.83 -16.20 3.76
N THR A 39 2.45 -15.91 4.90
CA THR A 39 2.24 -14.69 5.69
C THR A 39 3.56 -13.92 5.85
N LEU A 40 3.47 -12.65 6.28
CA LEU A 40 4.66 -11.87 6.61
C LEU A 40 5.48 -12.49 7.76
N THR A 41 4.80 -13.17 8.68
CA THR A 41 5.41 -13.86 9.80
C THR A 41 6.20 -15.08 9.33
N GLU A 42 5.63 -15.91 8.46
CA GLU A 42 6.32 -17.07 7.88
C GLU A 42 7.46 -16.66 6.94
N LEU A 43 7.23 -15.65 6.09
CA LEU A 43 8.21 -15.21 5.10
C LEU A 43 9.41 -14.49 5.73
N ALA A 44 9.18 -13.67 6.76
CA ALA A 44 10.17 -12.71 7.23
C ALA A 44 10.17 -12.48 8.76
N GLY A 45 9.41 -13.26 9.54
CA GLY A 45 9.33 -13.11 11.00
C GLY A 45 8.70 -11.79 11.45
N LEU A 46 7.89 -11.15 10.60
CA LEU A 46 7.30 -9.85 10.89
C LEU A 46 5.96 -10.00 11.63
N GLU A 47 5.81 -9.24 12.71
CA GLU A 47 4.63 -9.26 13.57
C GLU A 47 3.44 -8.54 12.93
N VAL A 48 2.27 -9.17 12.96
CA VAL A 48 1.02 -8.59 12.41
C VAL A 48 0.65 -7.29 13.11
N ARG A 49 0.99 -7.12 14.39
CA ARG A 49 0.76 -5.88 15.14
C ARG A 49 1.48 -4.67 14.52
N GLU A 50 2.64 -4.92 13.90
CA GLU A 50 3.53 -3.89 13.36
C GLU A 50 3.44 -3.74 11.85
N TYR A 51 2.95 -4.76 11.14
CA TYR A 51 2.90 -4.79 9.68
C TYR A 51 1.50 -5.17 9.18
N ALA A 52 1.03 -4.44 8.17
CA ALA A 52 -0.26 -4.71 7.52
C ALA A 52 -0.09 -4.72 5.98
N PRO A 53 -0.05 -5.90 5.34
CA PRO A 53 0.09 -6.02 3.89
C PRO A 53 -1.26 -5.85 3.18
N HIS A 54 -1.97 -4.76 3.50
CA HIS A 54 -3.27 -4.41 2.93
C HIS A 54 -3.12 -3.12 2.12
N GLY A 55 -3.91 -2.95 1.05
CA GLY A 55 -3.80 -1.80 0.16
C GLY A 55 -3.98 -0.44 0.83
N GLY A 56 -3.49 0.62 0.17
CA GLY A 56 -3.47 1.98 0.72
C GLY A 56 -2.11 2.49 1.19
N CYS A 57 -0.98 1.98 0.68
CA CYS A 57 0.32 2.63 0.88
C CYS A 57 1.29 2.36 -0.27
N PHE A 58 2.04 3.37 -0.67
CA PHE A 58 3.01 3.32 -1.78
C PHE A 58 4.34 4.01 -1.41
N PRO A 59 5.47 3.52 -1.94
CA PRO A 59 6.76 4.18 -1.77
C PRO A 59 6.84 5.43 -2.66
N ILE A 60 7.47 6.49 -2.15
CA ILE A 60 7.85 7.66 -2.93
C ILE A 60 9.30 7.46 -3.37
N LEU A 61 9.50 7.16 -4.65
CA LEU A 61 10.82 6.87 -5.22
C LEU A 61 11.38 8.10 -5.93
N LEU A 62 12.56 8.55 -5.50
CA LEU A 62 13.31 9.60 -6.18
C LEU A 62 14.36 8.98 -7.12
N ARG A 63 14.32 9.38 -8.39
CA ARG A 63 15.24 8.90 -9.42
C ARG A 63 16.70 9.10 -9.00
N GLY A 64 17.48 8.03 -9.05
CA GLY A 64 18.90 8.04 -8.66
C GLY A 64 19.17 8.07 -7.15
N THR A 65 18.14 8.09 -6.29
CA THR A 65 18.28 8.09 -4.83
C THR A 65 17.63 6.86 -4.18
N GLY A 66 16.46 6.45 -4.67
CA GLY A 66 15.66 5.37 -4.08
C GLY A 66 14.45 5.89 -3.30
N CYS A 67 13.95 5.10 -2.35
CA CYS A 67 12.77 5.44 -1.56
C CYS A 67 13.07 6.54 -0.53
N ILE A 68 12.35 7.66 -0.61
CA ILE A 68 12.50 8.83 0.29
C ILE A 68 11.34 8.99 1.27
N GLY A 69 10.30 8.16 1.15
CA GLY A 69 9.12 8.23 2.00
C GLY A 69 7.99 7.37 1.47
N THR A 70 6.79 7.59 2.02
CA THR A 70 5.58 6.86 1.63
C THR A 70 4.38 7.77 1.62
N ILE A 71 3.42 7.50 0.74
CA ILE A 71 2.05 7.99 0.83
C ILE A 71 1.18 6.85 1.38
N ALA A 72 0.24 7.16 2.27
CA ALA A 72 -0.65 6.18 2.87
C ALA A 72 -2.07 6.74 3.06
N VAL A 73 -3.06 5.88 2.81
CA VAL A 73 -4.48 6.12 3.09
C VAL A 73 -5.05 4.91 3.83
N SER A 74 -6.03 5.18 4.70
CA SER A 74 -6.80 4.17 5.40
C SER A 74 -8.20 4.68 5.64
N GLY A 75 -9.19 3.86 5.28
CA GLY A 75 -10.58 4.11 5.59
C GLY A 75 -11.55 3.50 4.59
N LEU A 76 -11.08 3.13 3.40
CA LEU A 76 -11.85 2.44 2.37
C LEU A 76 -11.54 0.92 2.38
N PRO A 77 -12.31 0.10 1.65
CA PRO A 77 -11.86 -1.23 1.26
C PRO A 77 -10.46 -1.19 0.66
N GLN A 78 -9.65 -2.22 0.92
CA GLN A 78 -8.20 -2.16 0.62
C GLN A 78 -7.85 -1.92 -0.85
N ARG A 79 -8.71 -2.39 -1.77
CA ARG A 79 -8.55 -2.22 -3.22
C ARG A 79 -8.81 -0.76 -3.57
N ASP A 80 -9.88 -0.17 -3.06
CA ASP A 80 -10.21 1.25 -3.23
C ASP A 80 -9.16 2.18 -2.59
N ASP A 81 -8.68 1.85 -1.39
CA ASP A 81 -7.56 2.55 -0.73
C ASP A 81 -6.29 2.53 -1.63
N HIS A 82 -6.05 1.44 -2.36
CA HIS A 82 -4.94 1.32 -3.30
C HIS A 82 -5.20 2.13 -4.58
N GLU A 83 -6.37 1.98 -5.19
CA GLU A 83 -6.76 2.68 -6.41
C GLU A 83 -6.75 4.20 -6.23
N LEU A 84 -7.24 4.72 -5.11
CA LEU A 84 -7.19 6.15 -4.79
C LEU A 84 -5.77 6.72 -4.85
N ILE A 85 -4.77 5.99 -4.34
CA ILE A 85 -3.38 6.44 -4.44
C ILE A 85 -2.86 6.34 -5.88
N VAL A 86 -3.22 5.28 -6.62
CA VAL A 86 -2.83 5.15 -8.04
C VAL A 86 -3.38 6.30 -8.86
N GLU A 87 -4.65 6.67 -8.68
CA GLU A 87 -5.28 7.81 -9.34
C GLU A 87 -4.53 9.12 -9.06
N VAL A 88 -4.27 9.42 -7.78
CA VAL A 88 -3.55 10.63 -7.38
C VAL A 88 -2.11 10.64 -7.93
N LEU A 89 -1.40 9.51 -7.88
CA LEU A 89 -0.04 9.44 -8.42
C LEU A 89 -0.02 9.55 -9.94
N ALA A 90 -0.98 8.95 -10.64
CA ALA A 90 -1.09 9.08 -12.10
C ALA A 90 -1.35 10.54 -12.50
N GLU A 91 -2.26 11.23 -11.80
CA GLU A 91 -2.51 12.65 -12.01
C GLU A 91 -1.25 13.50 -11.76
N MET A 92 -0.58 13.30 -10.61
CA MET A 92 0.61 14.07 -10.23
C MET A 92 1.81 13.83 -11.15
N LEU A 93 1.90 12.65 -11.77
CA LEU A 93 2.98 12.27 -12.67
C LEU A 93 2.63 12.48 -14.15
N GLU A 94 1.43 13.01 -14.46
CA GLU A 94 0.90 13.18 -15.81
C GLU A 94 0.85 11.87 -16.61
N GLU A 95 0.58 10.76 -15.93
CA GLU A 95 0.47 9.41 -16.50
C GLU A 95 -0.99 9.04 -16.82
N ARG A 96 -1.19 8.15 -17.80
CA ARG A 96 -2.51 7.67 -18.19
C ARG A 96 -3.01 6.55 -17.27
N LEU A 97 -4.15 6.77 -16.61
CA LEU A 97 -4.71 5.81 -15.66
C LEU A 97 -5.13 4.47 -16.30
N GLU A 98 -5.55 4.45 -17.57
CA GLU A 98 -6.12 3.23 -18.18
C GLU A 98 -5.12 2.06 -18.27
N GLY A 99 -3.81 2.36 -18.24
CA GLY A 99 -2.75 1.34 -18.18
C GLY A 99 -2.25 1.00 -16.79
N LEU A 100 -2.77 1.67 -15.76
CA LEU A 100 -2.33 1.57 -14.36
C LEU A 100 -3.43 1.05 -13.42
N ALA A 101 -4.69 1.26 -13.80
CA ALA A 101 -5.84 0.80 -13.04
C ALA A 101 -5.89 -0.74 -12.98
N LEU A 102 -6.42 -1.26 -11.87
CA LEU A 102 -6.67 -2.69 -11.73
C LEU A 102 -7.92 -3.08 -12.53
N ASP A 103 -7.92 -4.31 -13.05
CA ASP A 103 -9.12 -4.89 -13.67
C ASP A 103 -10.28 -4.95 -12.66
N ALA A 104 -11.52 -4.83 -13.15
CA ALA A 104 -12.72 -4.98 -12.32
C ALA A 104 -12.70 -6.30 -11.53
N GLU A 105 -13.18 -6.29 -10.28
CA GLU A 105 -13.29 -7.51 -9.48
C GLU A 105 -14.20 -8.53 -10.21
N THR A 106 -13.71 -9.76 -10.32
CA THR A 106 -14.43 -10.89 -10.95
C THR A 106 -15.36 -11.58 -9.97
#